data_AF-A0A3M0BST5-F1
#
_entry.id   AF-A0A3M0BST5-F1
#
_cell.length_a   1.000
_cell.length_b   1.000
_cell.length_c   1.000
_cell.angle_alpha   90.00
_cell.angle_beta   90.00
_cell.angle_gamma   90.00
#
_symmetry.space_group_name_H-M   'P 1'
#
loop_
_entity.id
_entity.type
_entity.pdbx_description
1 polymer ?
#
loop_
_entity_poly.entity_id
_entity_poly.type
_entity_poly.pdbx_seq_one_letter_code
_entity_poly.pdbx_strand_id
1 'polypeptide(L)'
;MGVLKDIETALSVDEKVQKIFSYLAEKDIKEINEFFYFYKIRGSIEKGVLEIKMYFQFENKWRDIAKVDLEKDEFIEHIDKKLFKTLLYKENRYIIEYADRELKRISNVILSLIALILGILVALIISQILS
;
A
#
# COMPACT_ATOMS: atom_id res chain seq x y z
N MET A 1 21.69 2.29 -23.70
CA MET A 1 21.10 0.95 -23.84
C MET A 1 20.92 0.19 -22.52
N GLY A 2 21.65 0.50 -21.43
CA GLY A 2 21.44 -0.17 -20.12
C GLY A 2 20.13 0.22 -19.42
N VAL A 3 19.81 1.51 -19.36
CA VAL A 3 18.64 2.04 -18.63
C VAL A 3 17.30 1.47 -19.11
N LEU A 4 17.12 1.27 -20.42
CA LEU A 4 15.88 0.71 -20.98
C LEU A 4 15.71 -0.79 -20.66
N LYS A 5 16.81 -1.54 -20.60
CA LYS A 5 16.81 -2.97 -20.27
C LYS A 5 16.53 -3.21 -18.79
N ASP A 6 17.06 -2.33 -17.94
CA ASP A 6 16.79 -2.33 -16.50
C ASP A 6 15.32 -1.95 -16.20
N ILE A 7 14.75 -1.01 -16.97
CA ILE A 7 13.32 -0.62 -16.89
C ILE A 7 12.41 -1.76 -17.37
N GLU A 8 12.69 -2.43 -18.49
CA GLU A 8 11.93 -3.61 -18.93
C GLU A 8 11.97 -4.75 -17.92
N THR A 9 13.13 -4.98 -17.31
CA THR A 9 13.30 -6.02 -16.29
C THR A 9 12.52 -5.65 -15.01
N ALA A 10 12.55 -4.40 -14.58
CA ALA A 10 11.80 -3.93 -13.41
C ALA A 10 10.27 -3.97 -13.63
N LEU A 11 9.78 -3.52 -14.79
CA LEU A 11 8.37 -3.63 -15.18
C LEU A 11 7.90 -5.10 -15.20
N SER A 12 8.77 -6.03 -15.60
CA SER A 12 8.45 -7.47 -15.59
C SER A 12 8.30 -8.06 -14.18
N VAL A 13 9.00 -7.51 -13.19
CA VAL A 13 8.99 -8.03 -11.80
C VAL A 13 7.72 -7.60 -11.08
N ASP A 14 7.29 -6.35 -11.21
CA ASP A 14 6.05 -5.86 -10.59
C ASP A 14 4.82 -6.62 -11.13
N GLU A 15 4.76 -6.85 -12.44
CA GLU A 15 3.71 -7.67 -13.05
C GLU A 15 3.76 -9.12 -12.57
N LYS A 16 4.95 -9.72 -12.41
CA LYS A 16 5.10 -11.07 -11.85
C LYS A 16 4.61 -11.13 -10.40
N VAL A 17 4.94 -10.14 -9.57
CA VAL A 17 4.45 -10.06 -8.18
C VAL A 17 2.93 -9.95 -8.15
N GLN A 18 2.32 -9.12 -9.00
CA GLN A 18 0.85 -9.00 -9.08
C GLN A 18 0.18 -10.31 -9.52
N LYS A 19 0.75 -11.02 -10.49
CA LYS A 19 0.27 -12.35 -10.92
C LYS A 19 0.35 -13.36 -9.79
N ILE A 20 1.46 -13.37 -9.05
CA ILE A 20 1.64 -14.25 -7.87
C ILE A 20 0.60 -13.92 -6.79
N PHE A 21 0.38 -12.64 -6.50
CA PHE A 21 -0.65 -12.21 -5.54
C PHE A 21 -2.05 -12.64 -5.97
N SER A 22 -2.38 -12.48 -7.26
CA SER A 22 -3.67 -12.90 -7.82
C SER A 22 -3.86 -14.42 -7.72
N TYR A 23 -2.81 -15.20 -8.01
CA TYR A 23 -2.80 -16.65 -7.85
C TYR A 23 -3.02 -17.09 -6.40
N LEU A 24 -2.34 -16.43 -5.44
CA LEU A 24 -2.44 -16.76 -4.02
C LEU A 24 -3.76 -16.31 -3.40
N ALA A 25 -4.26 -15.15 -3.82
CA ALA A 25 -5.52 -14.59 -3.35
C ALA A 25 -6.75 -15.18 -4.06
N GLU A 26 -6.56 -15.99 -5.10
CA GLU A 26 -7.61 -16.50 -6.00
C GLU A 26 -8.60 -15.40 -6.39
N LYS A 27 -8.04 -14.26 -6.76
CA LYS A 27 -8.75 -13.04 -7.14
C LYS A 27 -8.19 -12.53 -8.45
N ASP A 28 -9.04 -11.84 -9.20
CA ASP A 28 -8.58 -11.13 -10.40
C ASP A 28 -7.61 -10.02 -10.03
N ILE A 29 -6.66 -9.76 -10.92
CA ILE A 29 -5.65 -8.69 -10.77
C ILE A 29 -6.32 -7.34 -10.46
N LYS A 30 -7.51 -7.09 -11.03
CA LYS A 30 -8.28 -5.85 -10.78
C LYS A 30 -8.63 -5.66 -9.30
N GLU A 31 -9.04 -6.72 -8.60
CA GLU A 31 -9.40 -6.64 -7.18
C GLU A 31 -8.16 -6.50 -6.28
N ILE A 32 -7.01 -7.03 -6.72
CA ILE A 32 -5.74 -6.86 -6.01
C ILE A 32 -5.24 -5.42 -6.16
N ASN A 33 -5.40 -4.84 -7.35
CA ASN A 33 -4.88 -3.51 -7.69
C ASN A 33 -5.46 -2.37 -6.83
N GLU A 34 -6.68 -2.50 -6.31
CA GLU A 34 -7.28 -1.48 -5.45
C GLU A 34 -6.44 -1.21 -4.19
N PHE A 35 -5.81 -2.23 -3.64
CA PHE A 35 -5.00 -2.15 -2.42
C PHE A 35 -3.50 -2.34 -2.65
N PHE A 36 -3.10 -2.81 -3.83
CA PHE A 36 -1.73 -3.23 -4.11
C PHE A 36 -0.69 -2.14 -3.80
N TYR A 37 -0.98 -0.89 -4.15
CA TYR A 37 -0.09 0.26 -3.89
C TYR A 37 0.01 0.66 -2.42
N PHE A 38 -0.91 0.21 -1.57
CA PHE A 38 -0.85 0.42 -0.13
C PHE A 38 -0.03 -0.66 0.58
N TYR A 39 0.19 -1.80 -0.07
CA TYR A 39 0.97 -2.88 0.51
C TYR A 39 2.46 -2.54 0.50
N LYS A 40 3.11 -2.85 1.62
CA LYS A 40 4.56 -2.78 1.74
C LYS A 40 5.15 -4.12 1.30
N ILE A 41 5.46 -4.23 0.02
CA ILE A 41 6.01 -5.44 -0.60
C ILE A 41 7.51 -5.25 -0.84
N ARG A 42 8.29 -6.31 -0.62
CA ARG A 42 9.70 -6.40 -1.01
C ARG A 42 9.87 -7.62 -1.89
N GLY A 43 10.31 -7.38 -3.13
CA GLY A 43 10.83 -8.41 -4.02
C GLY A 43 12.35 -8.35 -4.03
N SER A 44 13.02 -9.49 -3.91
CA SER A 44 14.47 -9.60 -4.11
C SER A 44 14.77 -10.78 -5.01
N ILE A 45 15.68 -10.59 -5.96
CA ILE A 45 16.11 -11.65 -6.86
C ILE A 45 17.52 -12.09 -6.43
N GLU A 46 17.67 -13.36 -6.07
CA GLU A 46 18.97 -13.94 -5.75
C GLU A 46 19.14 -15.25 -6.52
N LYS A 47 20.21 -15.36 -7.32
CA LYS A 47 20.54 -16.57 -8.11
C LYS A 47 19.37 -17.10 -8.95
N GLY A 48 18.59 -16.22 -9.57
CA GLY A 48 17.44 -16.60 -10.39
C GLY A 48 16.16 -16.90 -9.59
N VAL A 49 16.18 -16.78 -8.27
CA VAL A 49 14.99 -16.96 -7.42
C VAL A 49 14.44 -15.60 -7.01
N LEU A 50 13.17 -15.35 -7.31
CA LEU A 50 12.41 -14.21 -6.81
C LEU A 50 11.81 -14.54 -5.45
N GLU A 51 12.31 -13.90 -4.40
CA GLU A 51 11.71 -13.92 -3.07
C GLU A 51 10.78 -12.72 -2.88
N ILE A 52 9.57 -12.98 -2.40
CA ILE A 52 8.54 -11.96 -2.18
C ILE A 52 8.16 -11.98 -0.71
N LYS A 53 8.28 -10.83 -0.06
CA LYS A 53 7.87 -10.60 1.33
C LYS A 53 6.88 -9.45 1.38
N MET A 54 5.93 -9.54 2.31
CA MET A 54 4.97 -8.48 2.57
C MET A 54 5.00 -8.12 4.05
N TYR A 55 4.99 -6.83 4.32
CA TYR A 55 4.82 -6.32 5.67
C TYR A 55 3.34 -6.06 5.93
N PHE A 56 2.83 -6.67 6.99
CA PHE A 56 1.47 -6.51 7.46
C PHE A 56 1.45 -5.48 8.58
N GLN A 57 0.87 -4.31 8.32
CA GLN A 57 0.80 -3.22 9.28
C GLN A 57 -0.04 -3.58 10.50
N PHE A 58 -1.14 -4.35 10.32
CA PHE A 58 -1.98 -4.77 11.45
C PHE A 58 -1.24 -5.71 12.43
N GLU A 59 -0.17 -6.36 11.98
CA GLU A 59 0.66 -7.27 12.77
C GLU A 59 2.06 -6.69 13.09
N ASN A 60 2.40 -5.52 12.54
CA ASN A 60 3.72 -4.90 12.62
C ASN A 60 4.88 -5.88 12.28
N LYS A 61 4.75 -6.68 11.21
CA LYS A 61 5.80 -7.64 10.84
C LYS A 61 5.87 -7.98 9.36
N TRP A 62 7.07 -8.37 8.93
CA TRP A 62 7.31 -8.98 7.62
C TRP A 62 6.95 -10.46 7.63
N ARG A 63 6.37 -10.94 6.53
CA ARG A 63 6.13 -12.36 6.27
C ARG A 63 6.61 -12.71 4.88
N ASP A 64 7.12 -13.93 4.75
CA ASP A 64 7.44 -14.54 3.46
C ASP A 64 6.14 -14.93 2.75
N ILE A 65 6.00 -14.52 1.49
CA ILE A 65 4.80 -14.73 0.68
C ILE A 65 5.06 -15.81 -0.36
N ALA A 66 6.14 -15.68 -1.13
CA ALA A 66 6.49 -16.66 -2.15
C ALA A 66 7.98 -16.61 -2.49
N LYS A 67 8.48 -17.75 -2.97
CA LYS A 67 9.75 -17.91 -3.66
C LYS A 67 9.49 -18.57 -4.99
N VAL A 68 9.92 -17.95 -6.07
CA VAL A 68 9.66 -18.41 -7.44
C VAL A 68 10.98 -18.54 -8.19
N ASP A 69 11.22 -19.70 -8.81
CA ASP A 69 12.31 -19.90 -9.75
C ASP A 69 11.96 -19.15 -11.04
N LEU A 70 12.72 -18.11 -11.39
CA LEU A 70 12.43 -17.27 -12.55
C LEU A 70 12.78 -17.95 -13.88
N GLU A 71 13.67 -18.94 -13.89
CA GLU A 71 14.05 -19.67 -15.11
C GLU A 71 12.99 -20.70 -15.48
N LYS A 72 12.42 -21.36 -14.47
CA LYS A 72 11.38 -22.37 -14.64
C LYS A 72 9.95 -21.83 -14.54
N ASP A 73 9.80 -20.60 -14.03
CA ASP A 73 8.52 -19.97 -13.70
C ASP A 73 7.67 -20.82 -12.73
N GLU A 74 8.33 -21.48 -11.78
CA GLU A 74 7.72 -22.41 -10.81
C GLU A 74 7.85 -21.89 -9.37
N PHE A 75 6.82 -22.14 -8.55
CA PHE A 75 6.89 -21.87 -7.12
C PHE A 75 7.81 -22.87 -6.42
N ILE A 76 8.85 -22.36 -5.77
CA ILE A 76 9.68 -23.13 -4.84
C ILE A 76 8.98 -23.23 -3.49
N GLU A 77 8.45 -22.11 -3.02
CA GLU A 77 7.73 -21.99 -1.75
C GLU A 77 6.65 -20.92 -1.87
N HIS A 78 5.50 -21.12 -1.24
CA HIS A 78 4.54 -20.06 -1.07
C HIS A 78 3.75 -20.24 0.23
N ILE A 79 3.27 -19.13 0.77
CA ILE A 79 2.33 -19.14 1.88
C ILE A 79 1.05 -19.91 1.52
N ASP A 80 0.41 -20.52 2.50
CA ASP A 80 -0.92 -21.12 2.31
C ASP A 80 -1.92 -20.06 1.78
N LYS A 81 -2.66 -20.42 0.74
CA LYS A 81 -3.58 -19.50 0.05
C LYS A 81 -4.69 -18.99 0.97
N LYS A 82 -5.25 -19.87 1.81
CA LYS A 82 -6.33 -19.50 2.72
C LYS A 82 -5.83 -18.55 3.81
N LEU A 83 -4.64 -18.81 4.33
CA LEU A 83 -3.95 -17.92 5.25
C LEU A 83 -3.68 -16.56 4.58
N PHE A 84 -3.13 -16.55 3.38
CA PHE A 84 -2.83 -15.33 2.65
C PHE A 84 -4.07 -14.46 2.41
N LYS A 85 -5.17 -15.05 1.95
CA LYS A 85 -6.47 -14.35 1.82
C LYS A 85 -6.91 -13.71 3.13
N THR A 86 -6.76 -14.44 4.24
CA THR A 86 -7.14 -13.95 5.57
C THR A 86 -6.25 -12.77 6.00
N LEU A 87 -4.95 -12.87 5.75
CA LEU A 87 -4.00 -11.79 6.05
C LEU A 87 -4.29 -10.55 5.20
N LEU A 88 -4.52 -10.71 3.90
CA LEU A 88 -4.91 -9.61 3.00
C LEU A 88 -6.21 -8.94 3.44
N TYR A 89 -7.23 -9.71 3.80
CA TYR A 89 -8.49 -9.14 4.29
C TYR A 89 -8.28 -8.27 5.55
N LYS A 90 -7.46 -8.75 6.48
CA LYS A 90 -7.12 -7.99 7.70
C LYS A 90 -6.32 -6.73 7.38
N GLU A 91 -5.34 -6.82 6.49
CA GLU A 91 -4.56 -5.66 6.05
C GLU A 91 -5.44 -4.62 5.36
N ASN A 92 -6.34 -5.03 4.47
CA ASN A 92 -7.23 -4.12 3.76
C ASN A 92 -8.18 -3.40 4.72
N ARG A 93 -8.75 -4.13 5.67
CA ARG A 93 -9.56 -3.50 6.73
C ARG A 93 -8.73 -2.49 7.53
N TYR A 94 -7.50 -2.86 7.92
CA TYR A 94 -6.61 -1.95 8.64
C TYR A 94 -6.29 -0.68 7.84
N ILE A 95 -6.01 -0.82 6.54
CA ILE A 95 -5.74 0.32 5.64
C ILE A 95 -6.96 1.25 5.59
N ILE A 96 -8.17 0.72 5.42
CA ILE A 96 -9.41 1.52 5.37
C ILE A 96 -9.64 2.25 6.70
N GLU A 97 -9.52 1.54 7.83
CA GLU A 97 -9.71 2.13 9.16
C GLU A 97 -8.65 3.19 9.49
N TYR A 98 -7.42 3.00 9.03
CA TYR A 98 -6.36 4.00 9.15
C TYR A 98 -6.66 5.23 8.29
N ALA A 99 -7.06 5.03 7.04
CA ALA A 99 -7.43 6.12 6.13
C ALA A 99 -8.59 6.96 6.67
N ASP A 100 -9.66 6.34 7.19
CA ASP A 100 -10.79 7.05 7.79
C ASP A 100 -10.36 7.90 9.01
N ARG A 101 -9.50 7.36 9.88
CA ARG A 101 -8.97 8.10 11.03
C ARG A 101 -8.13 9.30 10.61
N GLU A 102 -7.25 9.12 9.62
CA GLU A 102 -6.39 10.19 9.13
C GLU A 102 -7.21 11.29 8.41
N LEU A 103 -8.24 10.91 7.65
CA LEU A 103 -9.17 11.86 7.03
C LEU A 103 -9.89 12.69 8.09
N LYS A 104 -10.46 12.05 9.12
CA LYS A 104 -11.10 12.77 10.24
C LYS A 104 -10.13 13.74 10.94
N ARG A 105 -8.88 13.31 11.15
CA ARG A 105 -7.84 14.17 11.74
C ARG A 105 -7.57 15.38 10.85
N ILE A 106 -7.38 15.17 9.55
CA ILE A 106 -7.12 16.25 8.59
C ILE A 106 -8.32 17.21 8.52
N SER A 107 -9.55 16.70 8.49
CA SER A 107 -10.75 17.54 8.51
C SER A 107 -10.81 18.42 9.76
N ASN A 108 -10.48 17.88 10.94
CA ASN A 108 -10.44 18.66 12.18
C ASN A 108 -9.37 19.76 12.14
N VAL A 109 -8.21 19.48 11.54
CA VAL A 109 -7.16 20.49 11.32
C VAL A 109 -7.68 21.60 10.40
N ILE A 110 -8.30 21.24 9.28
CA ILE A 110 -8.87 22.21 8.33
C ILE A 110 -9.94 23.09 9.00
N LEU A 111 -10.86 22.47 9.75
CA LEU A 111 -11.89 23.19 10.49
C LEU A 111 -11.29 24.17 11.50
N SER A 112 -10.23 23.76 12.20
CA SER A 112 -9.53 24.62 13.17
C SER A 112 -8.87 25.81 12.48
N LEU A 113 -8.29 25.62 11.30
CA LEU A 113 -7.72 26.71 10.50
C LEU A 113 -8.79 27.68 9.99
N ILE A 114 -9.94 27.17 9.53
CA ILE A 114 -11.07 28.02 9.11
C ILE A 114 -11.59 28.85 10.29
N ALA A 115 -11.79 28.23 11.46
CA ALA A 115 -12.24 28.92 12.65
C ALA A 115 -11.26 30.02 13.08
N LEU A 116 -9.95 29.77 13.00
CA LEU A 116 -8.92 30.77 13.28
C LEU A 116 -9.00 31.96 12.32
N ILE A 117 -9.11 31.70 11.00
CA ILE A 117 -9.21 32.76 9.99
C ILE A 117 -10.46 33.61 10.23
N LEU A 118 -11.62 32.98 10.49
CA LEU A 118 -12.86 33.70 10.79
C LEU A 118 -12.73 34.54 12.07
N GLY A 119 -12.11 33.99 13.12
CA GLY A 119 -11.84 34.73 14.35
C GLY A 119 -10.98 35.98 14.11
N ILE A 120 -9.93 35.86 13.30
CA ILE A 120 -9.08 37.00 12.91
C ILE A 120 -9.89 38.03 12.12
N LEU A 121 -10.69 37.62 11.14
CA LEU A 121 -11.51 38.53 10.33
C LEU A 121 -12.51 39.30 11.21
N VAL A 122 -13.18 38.62 12.14
CA VAL A 122 -14.11 39.26 13.09
C VAL A 122 -13.37 40.26 13.99
N ALA A 123 -12.21 39.89 14.52
CA ALA A 123 -11.40 40.79 15.34
C ALA A 123 -10.96 42.05 14.58
N LEU A 124 -10.58 41.92 13.31
CA LEU A 124 -10.24 43.06 12.45
C LEU A 124 -11.43 43.98 12.20
N ILE A 125 -12.62 43.43 11.93
CA ILE A 125 -13.84 44.23 11.74
C ILE A 125 -14.19 45.00 13.01
N ILE A 126 -14.14 44.35 14.18
CA ILE A 126 -14.42 45.00 15.47
C ILE A 126 -13.41 46.12 15.73
N SER A 127 -12.12 45.88 15.46
CA SER A 127 -11.07 46.89 15.62
C SER A 127 -11.32 48.14 14.76
N GLN A 128 -11.77 47.96 13.51
CA GLN A 128 -12.11 49.08 12.62
C GLN A 128 -13.34 49.87 13.06
N ILE A 129 -14.33 49.23 13.70
CA ILE A 129 -15.52 49.92 14.20
C ILE A 129 -15.18 50.74 15.46
N LEU A 130 -14.23 50.29 16.26
CA LEU A 130 -13.82 50.93 17.50
C LEU A 130 -12.77 52.04 17.30
N SER A 131 -12.13 52.13 16.13
CA SER A 131 -11.20 53.20 15.75
C SER A 131 -11.92 54.38 15.11
#